data_AF-A0A928HA06-F1
#
_entry.id   AF-A0A928HA06-F1
#
_cell.length_a   1.000
_cell.length_b   1.000
_cell.length_c   1.000
_cell.angle_alpha   90.00
_cell.angle_beta   90.00
_cell.angle_gamma   90.00
#
_symmetry.space_group_name_H-M   'P 1'
#
loop_
_entity.id
_entity.type
_entity.pdbx_description
1 polymer ?
#
loop_
_entity_poly.entity_id
_entity_poly.type
_entity_poly.pdbx_seq_one_letter_code
_entity_poly.pdbx_strand_id
1 'polypeptide(L)'
;MKKDEQQIVLSFPAAHGTDSLSRPFDYEVRAEYVEGDVIRPMCTKRIYQPSVQWSVKRDAKTVTCVFGACELPSHKLRFAVTPLNSLGQRGRPLYLERA
;
A
#
# COMPACT_ATOMS: atom_id res chain seq x y z
N MET A 1 8.60 -25.68 16.48
CA MET A 1 8.04 -25.41 15.13
C MET A 1 7.32 -24.07 15.17
N LYS A 2 7.85 -23.03 14.51
CA LYS A 2 7.09 -21.79 14.32
C LYS A 2 5.99 -22.13 13.32
N LYS A 3 4.72 -21.93 13.68
CA LYS A 3 3.62 -21.94 12.69
C LYS A 3 3.95 -20.83 11.71
N ASP A 4 4.15 -21.16 10.44
CA ASP A 4 4.18 -20.16 9.38
C ASP A 4 2.83 -19.44 9.41
N GLU A 5 2.82 -18.23 9.96
CA GLU A 5 1.66 -17.35 9.91
C GLU A 5 1.45 -17.02 8.43
N GLN A 6 0.30 -17.43 7.89
CA GLN A 6 -0.05 -17.20 6.50
C GLN A 6 0.04 -15.69 6.21
N GLN A 7 0.77 -15.31 5.16
CA GLN A 7 0.96 -13.91 4.77
C GLN A 7 0.18 -13.59 3.51
N ILE A 8 -0.36 -12.38 3.48
CA ILE A 8 -1.03 -11.80 2.32
C ILE A 8 -0.09 -10.73 1.78
N VAL A 9 0.45 -10.99 0.59
CA VAL A 9 1.41 -10.12 -0.07
C VAL A 9 0.70 -9.33 -1.16
N LEU A 10 0.61 -8.02 -0.99
CA LEU A 10 0.05 -7.10 -1.97
C LEU A 10 1.19 -6.43 -2.74
N SER A 11 1.30 -6.71 -4.04
CA SER A 11 2.25 -6.05 -4.93
C SER A 11 1.51 -5.08 -5.86
N PHE A 12 2.04 -3.88 -6.03
CA PHE A 12 1.42 -2.84 -6.83
C PHE A 12 2.47 -1.96 -7.54
N PRO A 13 2.12 -1.34 -8.68
CA PRO A 13 3.04 -0.44 -9.37
C PRO A 13 3.37 0.75 -8.48
N ALA A 14 4.65 1.11 -8.42
CA ALA A 14 5.06 2.33 -7.74
C ALA A 14 4.45 3.56 -8.42
N ALA A 15 3.98 4.51 -7.63
CA ALA A 15 3.64 5.81 -8.16
C ALA A 15 4.93 6.54 -8.59
N HIS A 16 4.83 7.40 -9.60
CA HIS A 16 5.96 8.13 -10.14
C HIS A 16 5.76 9.64 -9.96
N GLY A 17 6.79 10.29 -9.45
CA GLY A 17 6.91 11.75 -9.42
C GLY A 17 8.21 12.17 -10.11
N THR A 18 8.22 13.37 -10.69
CA THR A 18 9.37 13.89 -11.44
C THR A 18 10.40 14.61 -10.56
N ASP A 19 10.02 14.98 -9.33
CA ASP A 19 10.84 15.70 -8.36
C ASP A 19 10.58 15.24 -6.92
N SER A 20 11.33 15.76 -5.94
CA SER A 20 11.22 15.37 -4.53
C SER A 20 9.89 15.73 -3.85
N LEU A 21 9.12 16.67 -4.43
CA LEU A 21 7.83 17.10 -3.90
C LEU A 21 6.69 16.27 -4.49
N SER A 22 6.85 15.71 -5.68
CA SER A 22 5.87 14.84 -6.33
C SER A 22 6.20 13.35 -6.17
N ARG A 23 7.44 13.02 -5.83
CA ARG A 23 7.91 11.64 -5.61
C ARG A 23 7.28 11.06 -4.35
N PRO A 24 6.76 9.83 -4.41
CA PRO A 24 6.32 9.12 -3.21
C PRO A 24 7.50 8.88 -2.26
N PHE A 25 7.29 9.23 -1.01
CA PHE A 25 8.21 8.90 0.07
C PHE A 25 7.77 7.59 0.72
N ASP A 26 6.47 7.44 0.93
CA ASP A 26 5.86 6.22 1.44
C ASP A 26 4.42 6.05 0.92
N TYR A 27 3.80 4.94 1.30
CA TYR A 27 2.46 4.55 0.88
C TYR A 27 1.63 4.19 2.10
N GLU A 28 0.43 4.78 2.21
CA GLU A 28 -0.63 4.32 3.10
C GLU A 28 -1.44 3.25 2.35
N VAL A 29 -1.38 2.01 2.82
CA VAL A 29 -2.12 0.87 2.28
C VAL A 29 -3.23 0.51 3.25
N ARG A 30 -4.48 0.72 2.83
CA ARG A 30 -5.68 0.42 3.61
C ARG A 30 -6.38 -0.79 3.04
N ALA A 31 -6.61 -1.79 3.88
CA ALA A 31 -7.56 -2.86 3.60
C ALA A 31 -8.96 -2.37 3.97
N GLU A 32 -9.85 -2.33 3.00
CA GLU A 32 -11.20 -1.79 3.09
C GLU A 32 -12.22 -2.90 2.88
N TYR A 33 -13.16 -3.01 3.81
CA TYR A 33 -14.40 -3.73 3.58
C TYR A 33 -15.37 -2.84 2.83
N VAL A 34 -15.99 -3.38 1.80
CA VAL A 34 -16.92 -2.65 0.93
C VAL A 34 -18.23 -3.42 0.87
N GLU A 35 -19.31 -2.78 1.31
CA GLU A 35 -20.68 -3.32 1.25
C GLU A 35 -21.63 -2.19 0.81
N GLY A 36 -22.13 -2.29 -0.42
CA GLY A 36 -22.86 -1.17 -1.05
C GLY A 36 -22.00 0.10 -1.10
N ASP A 37 -22.54 1.20 -0.57
CA ASP A 37 -21.85 2.50 -0.49
C ASP A 37 -20.99 2.65 0.78
N VAL A 38 -20.96 1.63 1.65
CA VAL A 38 -20.24 1.67 2.92
C VAL A 38 -18.82 1.16 2.72
N ILE A 39 -17.83 2.02 3.01
CA ILE A 39 -16.41 1.68 3.05
C ILE A 39 -15.93 1.74 4.49
N ARG A 40 -15.44 0.62 5.02
CA ARG A 40 -14.85 0.55 6.38
C ARG A 40 -13.38 0.15 6.30
N PRO A 41 -12.44 0.98 6.79
CA PRO A 41 -11.04 0.58 6.90
C PRO A 41 -10.90 -0.47 7.99
N MET A 42 -10.36 -1.64 7.64
CA MET A 42 -10.14 -2.78 8.54
C MET A 42 -8.72 -2.79 9.09
N CYS A 43 -7.74 -2.52 8.23
CA CYS A 43 -6.33 -2.45 8.60
C CYS A 43 -5.65 -1.36 7.76
N THR A 44 -4.71 -0.63 8.36
CA THR A 44 -3.90 0.39 7.66
C THR A 44 -2.43 0.15 7.97
N LYS A 45 -1.60 0.13 6.94
CA LYS A 45 -0.14 0.09 7.05
C LYS A 45 0.49 1.26 6.31
N ARG A 46 1.61 1.76 6.82
CA ARG A 46 2.51 2.65 6.08
C ARG A 46 3.78 1.90 5.73
N ILE A 47 4.16 1.97 4.46
CA ILE A 47 5.40 1.36 3.96
C ILE A 47 6.18 2.38 3.14
N TYR A 48 7.48 2.45 3.37
CA TYR A 48 8.34 3.35 2.58
C TYR A 48 8.37 2.93 1.12
N GLN A 49 8.52 3.92 0.23
CA GLN A 49 8.89 3.63 -1.14
C GLN A 49 10.21 2.84 -1.13
N PRO A 50 10.29 1.69 -1.82
CA PRO A 50 11.56 1.02 -1.97
C PRO A 50 12.56 1.97 -2.62
N SER A 51 13.79 1.95 -2.13
CA SER A 51 14.84 2.85 -2.57
C SER A 51 14.56 4.35 -2.31
N VAL A 52 13.73 4.70 -1.33
CA VAL A 52 13.41 6.10 -1.00
C VAL A 52 14.67 6.96 -0.76
N GLN A 53 15.74 6.40 -0.19
CA GLN A 53 17.00 7.12 0.04
C GLN A 53 17.87 7.35 -1.22
N TRP A 54 17.49 6.78 -2.37
CA TRP A 54 18.22 6.92 -3.64
C TRP A 54 17.58 7.97 -4.54
N SER A 55 18.27 8.31 -5.63
CA SER A 55 17.73 9.21 -6.66
C SER A 55 16.54 8.59 -7.36
N VAL A 56 15.63 9.45 -7.87
CA VAL A 56 14.38 9.05 -8.55
C VAL A 56 14.61 8.03 -9.68
N LYS A 57 15.77 8.09 -10.36
CA LYS A 57 16.15 7.16 -11.43
C LYS A 57 16.31 5.70 -10.97
N ARG A 58 16.43 5.45 -9.66
CA ARG A 58 16.59 4.13 -9.05
C ARG A 58 15.34 3.66 -8.32
N ASP A 59 14.22 4.35 -8.52
CA ASP A 59 12.95 3.98 -7.90
C ASP A 59 12.50 2.61 -8.39
N ALA A 60 12.07 1.77 -7.44
CA ALA A 60 11.50 0.49 -7.78
C ALA A 60 10.22 0.70 -8.60
N LYS A 61 10.00 -0.16 -9.60
CA LYS A 61 8.78 -0.14 -10.41
C LYS A 61 7.59 -0.77 -9.68
N THR A 62 7.86 -1.58 -8.67
CA THR A 62 6.87 -2.33 -7.90
C THR A 62 7.15 -2.15 -6.43
N VAL A 63 6.09 -2.00 -5.65
CA VAL A 63 6.11 -1.91 -4.20
C VAL A 63 5.31 -3.07 -3.64
N THR A 64 5.74 -3.59 -2.49
CA THR A 64 5.08 -4.71 -1.83
C THR A 64 4.71 -4.34 -0.39
N CYS A 65 3.46 -4.61 -0.03
CA CYS A 65 2.95 -4.52 1.34
C CYS A 65 2.57 -5.92 1.82
N VAL A 66 3.00 -6.29 3.02
CA VAL A 66 2.69 -7.60 3.61
C VAL A 66 1.75 -7.43 4.79
N PHE A 67 0.66 -8.18 4.77
CA PHE A 67 -0.26 -8.35 5.88
C PHE A 67 -0.15 -9.77 6.43
N GLY A 68 -0.20 -9.94 7.75
CA GLY A 68 -0.47 -11.23 8.36
C GLY A 68 -1.92 -11.61 8.14
N ALA A 69 -2.21 -12.89 7.92
CA ALA A 69 -3.59 -13.36 7.77
C ALA A 69 -4.45 -13.08 9.01
N CYS A 70 -3.84 -12.97 10.18
CA CYS A 70 -4.51 -12.57 11.42
C CYS A 70 -4.90 -11.09 11.48
N GLU A 71 -4.28 -10.22 10.67
CA GLU A 71 -4.56 -8.78 10.62
C GLU A 71 -5.78 -8.46 9.75
N LEU A 72 -6.19 -9.39 8.88
CA LEU A 72 -7.23 -9.17 7.89
C LEU A 72 -8.42 -10.11 8.14
N PRO A 73 -9.66 -9.62 8.06
CA PRO A 73 -10.83 -10.48 8.13
C PRO A 73 -10.88 -11.43 6.92
N SER A 74 -11.63 -12.52 7.05
CA SER A 74 -11.77 -13.57 6.03
C SER A 74 -12.67 -13.21 4.84
N HIS A 75 -13.30 -12.03 4.85
CA HIS A 75 -14.21 -11.56 3.79
C HIS A 75 -13.46 -10.93 2.61
N LYS A 76 -14.17 -10.68 1.50
CA LYS A 76 -13.61 -9.96 0.35
C LYS A 76 -13.26 -8.53 0.75
N LEU A 77 -12.02 -8.13 0.47
CA LEU A 77 -11.48 -6.81 0.76
C LEU A 77 -11.02 -6.13 -0.53
N ARG A 78 -11.14 -4.80 -0.54
CA ARG A 78 -10.46 -3.92 -1.48
C ARG A 78 -9.27 -3.30 -0.79
N PHE A 79 -8.18 -3.07 -1.51
CA PHE A 79 -7.01 -2.35 -1.00
C PHE A 79 -6.93 -0.99 -1.65
N ALA A 80 -6.88 0.07 -0.84
CA ALA A 80 -6.61 1.42 -1.28
C ALA A 80 -5.16 1.78 -0.97
N VAL A 81 -4.36 2.01 -2.01
CA VAL A 81 -2.95 2.38 -1.92
C VAL A 81 -2.83 3.86 -2.21
N THR A 82 -2.51 4.65 -1.20
CA THR A 82 -2.35 6.11 -1.34
C THR A 82 -0.86 6.46 -1.21
N PRO A 83 -0.20 6.97 -2.27
CA PRO A 83 1.15 7.48 -2.15
C PRO A 83 1.15 8.79 -1.35
N LEU A 84 2.19 9.02 -0.56
CA LEU A 84 2.43 10.28 0.13
C LEU A 84 3.83 10.77 -0.21
N ASN A 85 3.98 12.07 -0.46
CA ASN A 85 5.30 12.66 -0.65
C ASN A 85 6.02 12.87 0.70
N SER A 86 7.24 13.42 0.64
CA SER A 86 8.08 13.68 1.83
C SER A 86 7.48 14.69 2.82
N LEU A 87 6.49 15.48 2.39
CA LEU A 87 5.74 16.43 3.21
C LEU A 87 4.43 15.84 3.75
N GLY A 88 4.13 14.57 3.46
CA GLY A 88 2.89 13.91 3.86
C GLY A 88 1.66 14.29 3.01
N GLN A 89 1.84 14.98 1.88
CA GLN A 89 0.74 15.27 0.95
C GLN A 89 0.34 13.99 0.22
N ARG A 90 -0.97 13.71 0.23
CA ARG A 90 -1.56 12.50 -0.37
C ARG A 90 -1.72 12.67 -1.87
N GLY A 91 -1.27 11.69 -2.63
CA GLY A 91 -1.57 11.55 -4.06
C GLY A 91 -2.88 10.80 -4.31
N ARG A 92 -3.14 10.51 -5.60
CA ARG A 92 -4.35 9.77 -6.00
C ARG A 92 -4.26 8.30 -5.58
N PRO A 93 -5.28 7.74 -4.92
CA PRO A 93 -5.27 6.34 -4.52
C PRO A 93 -5.41 5.39 -5.73
N LEU A 94 -4.66 4.31 -5.69
CA LEU A 94 -4.85 3.13 -6.53
C LEU A 94 -5.69 2.10 -5.77
N TYR A 95 -6.77 1.63 -6.37
CA TYR A 95 -7.63 0.60 -5.78
C TYR A 95 -7.35 -0.76 -6.42
N LEU A 96 -7.19 -1.77 -5.57
CA LEU A 96 -6.91 -3.14 -5.98
C LEU A 96 -7.94 -4.06 -5.33
N GLU A 97 -8.51 -4.97 -6.11
CA GLU A 97 -9.35 -6.04 -5.57
C GLU A 97 -8.52 -7.29 -5.36
N ARG A 98 -8.77 -8.01 -4.26
CA ARG A 98 -8.30 -9.38 -4.11
C ARG A 98 -9.37 -10.31 -4.68
N ALA A 99 -8.99 -11.08 -5.70
CA ALA A 99 -9.78 -12.19 -6.21
C ALA A 99 -9.81 -13.34 -5.19
#